data_AF-A0A211ZNM7-F1
#
_entry.id   AF-A0A211ZNM7-F1
#
_cell.length_a   1.000
_cell.length_b   1.000
_cell.length_c   1.000
_cell.angle_alpha   90.00
_cell.angle_beta   90.00
_cell.angle_gamma   90.00
#
_symmetry.space_group_name_H-M   'P 1'
#
loop_
_entity.id
_entity.type
_entity.pdbx_description
1 polymer ?
#
loop_
_entity_poly.entity_id
_entity_poly.type
_entity_poly.pdbx_seq_one_letter_code
_entity_poly.pdbx_strand_id
1 'polypeptide(L)'
;MQRGAESDLDVQAYCRSLALQQIQMLTRLAEIAMQLAEAEGARAVAAQARAAQPKADEVVVQDARAEAQEAGLAFSRFSRSVQRSLALRARAADRLCADERIAAAAREAGRQARRARQREEVEEIMASMIGDEVRDPRRRRRLEEDLEMRLDSLYDDVAVRVEDRAIGAVLAGLCCGLGLAEEWRRWGVRSWPATPRPPRPAGDPETVEAERAGRRRAVAAAMGRAFAEITDTPRLEALRALLAVRMQEPEVVAWLDTETTATIAERICCSLGLGTYRDIPDGHDTG
;
A
#
# COMPACT_ATOMS: atom_id res chain seq x y z
N MET A 1 -16.60 18.19 28.61
CA MET A 1 -17.45 18.09 27.41
C MET A 1 -16.90 16.98 26.52
N GLN A 2 -17.51 15.80 26.58
CA GLN A 2 -17.23 14.70 25.64
C GLN A 2 -17.85 15.10 24.29
N ARG A 3 -17.01 15.45 23.31
CA ARG A 3 -17.45 15.55 21.92
C ARG A 3 -17.57 14.12 21.37
N GLY A 4 -18.75 13.81 20.86
CA GLY A 4 -19.15 12.49 20.41
C GLY A 4 -18.24 11.95 19.33
N ALA A 5 -17.99 10.65 19.41
CA ALA A 5 -17.69 9.85 18.24
C ALA A 5 -18.93 9.92 17.33
N GLU A 6 -18.92 10.84 16.35
CA GLU A 6 -19.78 10.71 15.19
C GLU A 6 -19.47 9.35 14.58
N SER A 7 -20.45 8.46 14.64
CA SER A 7 -20.41 7.16 13.99
C SER A 7 -20.28 7.40 12.50
N ASP A 8 -19.05 7.35 12.00
CA ASP A 8 -18.77 7.30 10.58
C ASP A 8 -19.44 6.02 10.06
N LEU A 9 -20.61 6.18 9.46
CA LEU A 9 -21.42 5.09 8.96
C LEU A 9 -20.60 4.43 7.86
N ASP A 10 -20.08 3.24 8.12
CA ASP A 10 -19.31 2.49 7.13
C ASP A 10 -20.25 2.10 5.99
N VAL A 11 -20.32 2.96 4.97
CA VAL A 11 -21.15 2.82 3.78
C VAL A 11 -20.84 1.50 3.08
N GLN A 12 -19.59 1.04 3.13
CA GLN A 12 -19.18 -0.20 2.50
C GLN A 12 -19.71 -1.42 3.27
N ALA A 13 -19.61 -1.42 4.59
CA ALA A 13 -20.21 -2.46 5.45
C ALA A 13 -21.74 -2.47 5.31
N TYR A 14 -22.38 -1.31 5.27
CA TYR A 14 -23.82 -1.17 5.05
C TYR A 14 -24.22 -1.75 3.68
N CYS A 15 -23.55 -1.35 2.59
CA CYS A 15 -23.82 -1.87 1.25
C CYS A 15 -23.61 -3.39 1.15
N ARG A 16 -22.54 -3.92 1.77
CA ARG A 16 -22.30 -5.37 1.84
C ARG A 16 -23.42 -6.09 2.59
N SER A 17 -23.87 -5.53 3.71
CA SER A 17 -24.98 -6.09 4.50
C SER A 17 -26.27 -6.15 3.69
N LEU A 18 -26.59 -5.09 2.94
CA LEU A 18 -27.76 -5.03 2.08
C LEU A 18 -27.69 -6.04 0.93
N ALA A 19 -26.54 -6.18 0.29
CA ALA A 19 -26.34 -7.17 -0.77
C ALA A 19 -26.49 -8.61 -0.25
N LEU A 20 -26.00 -8.91 0.95
CA LEU A 20 -26.20 -10.20 1.60
C LEU A 20 -27.68 -10.46 1.93
N GLN A 21 -28.41 -9.47 2.43
CA GLN A 21 -29.85 -9.56 2.65
C GLN A 21 -30.61 -9.82 1.34
N GLN A 22 -30.24 -9.15 0.24
CA GLN A 22 -30.84 -9.40 -1.07
C GLN A 22 -30.59 -10.83 -1.56
N ILE A 23 -29.37 -11.35 -1.38
CA ILE A 23 -29.03 -12.75 -1.71
C ILE A 23 -29.87 -13.73 -0.89
N GLN A 24 -30.04 -13.48 0.41
CA GLN A 24 -30.89 -14.31 1.28
C GLN A 24 -32.36 -14.27 0.83
N MET A 25 -32.89 -13.08 0.53
CA MET A 25 -34.25 -12.92 0.04
C MET A 25 -34.47 -13.65 -1.30
N LEU A 26 -33.55 -13.51 -2.25
CA LEU A 26 -33.61 -14.21 -3.54
C LEU A 26 -33.52 -15.72 -3.38
N THR A 27 -32.73 -16.20 -2.40
CA THR A 27 -32.68 -17.62 -2.03
C THR A 27 -34.04 -18.08 -1.53
N ARG A 28 -34.64 -17.31 -0.60
CA ARG A 28 -35.95 -17.64 -0.05
C ARG A 28 -37.07 -17.63 -1.10
N LEU A 29 -37.04 -16.68 -2.03
CA LEU A 29 -37.99 -16.63 -3.15
C LEU A 29 -37.82 -17.82 -4.09
N ALA A 30 -36.58 -18.23 -4.39
CA ALA A 30 -36.31 -19.41 -5.19
C ALA A 30 -36.84 -20.68 -4.51
N GLU A 31 -36.63 -20.84 -3.20
CA GLU A 31 -37.16 -21.98 -2.42
C GLU A 31 -38.69 -22.04 -2.47
N ILE A 32 -39.38 -20.92 -2.20
CA ILE A 32 -40.84 -20.86 -2.23
C ILE A 32 -41.37 -21.18 -3.64
N ALA A 33 -40.77 -20.58 -4.67
CA ALA A 33 -41.18 -20.84 -6.05
C ALA A 33 -40.90 -22.30 -6.47
N MET A 34 -39.85 -22.92 -5.93
CA MET A 34 -39.54 -24.33 -6.16
C MET A 34 -40.58 -25.24 -5.54
N GLN A 35 -40.98 -24.99 -4.28
CA GLN A 35 -42.07 -25.74 -3.63
C GLN A 35 -43.39 -25.64 -4.40
N LEU A 36 -43.73 -24.44 -4.89
CA LEU A 36 -44.92 -24.24 -5.73
C LEU A 36 -44.81 -24.97 -7.07
N ALA A 37 -43.63 -24.95 -7.70
CA ALA A 37 -43.39 -25.71 -8.92
C ALA A 37 -43.54 -27.22 -8.66
N GLU A 38 -42.90 -27.76 -7.63
CA GLU A 38 -43.00 -29.18 -7.28
C GLU A 38 -44.46 -29.62 -7.05
N ALA A 39 -45.24 -28.81 -6.33
CA ALA A 39 -46.66 -29.08 -6.08
C ALA A 39 -47.50 -29.10 -7.38
N GLU A 40 -47.35 -28.09 -8.24
CA GLU A 40 -48.09 -28.03 -9.52
C GLU A 40 -47.60 -29.11 -10.51
N GLY A 41 -46.31 -29.44 -10.49
CA GLY A 41 -45.76 -30.55 -11.27
C GLY A 41 -46.37 -31.88 -10.85
N ALA A 42 -46.48 -32.14 -9.54
CA ALA A 42 -47.13 -33.34 -9.02
C ALA A 42 -48.62 -33.39 -9.38
N ARG A 43 -49.32 -32.23 -9.31
CA ARG A 43 -50.72 -32.11 -9.71
C ARG A 43 -50.93 -32.41 -11.19
N ALA A 44 -50.09 -31.87 -12.06
CA ALA A 44 -50.15 -32.13 -13.50
C ALA A 44 -49.94 -33.62 -13.83
N VAL A 45 -48.97 -34.26 -13.20
CA VAL A 45 -48.69 -35.71 -13.36
C VAL A 45 -49.88 -36.55 -12.87
N ALA A 46 -50.45 -36.23 -11.71
CA ALA A 46 -51.60 -36.94 -11.17
C ALA A 46 -52.86 -36.78 -12.05
N ALA A 47 -53.07 -35.59 -12.63
CA ALA A 47 -54.16 -35.33 -13.57
C ALA A 47 -53.96 -36.10 -14.89
N GLN A 48 -52.75 -36.14 -15.44
CA GLN A 48 -52.43 -36.96 -16.62
C GLN A 48 -52.64 -38.46 -16.36
N ALA A 49 -52.25 -38.96 -15.19
CA ALA A 49 -52.46 -40.36 -14.82
C ALA A 49 -53.95 -40.74 -14.77
N ARG A 50 -54.82 -39.83 -14.31
CA ARG A 50 -56.28 -40.01 -14.33
C ARG A 50 -56.82 -40.03 -15.76
N ALA A 51 -56.35 -39.12 -16.62
CA ALA A 51 -56.76 -39.06 -18.03
C ALA A 51 -56.33 -40.30 -18.85
N ALA A 52 -55.34 -41.05 -18.40
CA ALA A 52 -54.82 -42.24 -19.07
C ALA A 52 -55.51 -43.57 -18.63
N GLN A 53 -56.50 -43.53 -17.74
CA GLN A 53 -57.13 -44.74 -17.23
C GLN A 53 -58.02 -45.44 -18.29
N PRO A 54 -57.86 -46.76 -18.52
CA PRO A 54 -58.44 -47.45 -19.68
C PRO A 54 -59.96 -47.66 -19.66
N LYS A 55 -60.72 -47.07 -18.73
CA LYS A 55 -62.19 -47.18 -18.61
C LYS A 55 -62.86 -45.92 -18.06
N ALA A 56 -62.19 -44.77 -18.12
CA ALA A 56 -62.76 -43.51 -17.64
C ALA A 56 -63.78 -42.96 -18.65
N ASP A 57 -64.82 -42.31 -18.13
CA ASP A 57 -65.82 -41.61 -18.93
C ASP A 57 -65.16 -40.44 -19.69
N GLU A 58 -65.64 -40.16 -20.91
CA GLU A 58 -64.96 -39.23 -21.83
C GLU A 58 -64.94 -37.80 -21.29
N VAL A 59 -65.99 -37.39 -20.56
CA VAL A 59 -66.05 -36.09 -19.86
C VAL A 59 -64.99 -36.01 -18.76
N VAL A 60 -64.81 -37.08 -17.98
CA VAL A 60 -63.83 -37.15 -16.90
C VAL A 60 -62.40 -37.09 -17.44
N VAL A 61 -62.15 -37.70 -18.60
CA VAL A 61 -60.86 -37.63 -19.30
C VAL A 61 -60.57 -36.21 -19.78
N GLN A 62 -61.57 -35.51 -20.35
CA GLN A 62 -61.39 -34.12 -20.80
C GLN A 62 -61.13 -33.16 -19.64
N ASP A 63 -61.86 -33.28 -18.53
CA ASP A 63 -61.65 -32.48 -17.33
C ASP A 63 -60.24 -32.71 -16.75
N ALA A 64 -59.79 -33.96 -16.68
CA ALA A 64 -58.44 -34.30 -16.22
C ALA A 64 -57.33 -33.76 -17.14
N ARG A 65 -57.57 -33.70 -18.46
CA ARG A 65 -56.64 -33.08 -19.41
C ARG A 65 -56.58 -31.55 -19.24
N ALA A 66 -57.72 -30.91 -19.04
CA ALA A 66 -57.77 -29.47 -18.78
C ALA A 66 -57.02 -29.12 -17.48
N GLU A 67 -57.23 -29.88 -16.41
CA GLU A 67 -56.51 -29.71 -15.14
C GLU A 67 -54.99 -29.93 -15.32
N ALA A 68 -54.58 -30.97 -16.05
CA ALA A 68 -53.17 -31.21 -16.33
C ALA A 68 -52.52 -30.05 -17.11
N GLN A 69 -53.25 -29.46 -18.05
CA GLN A 69 -52.77 -28.34 -18.84
C GLN A 69 -52.62 -27.07 -17.99
N GLU A 70 -53.60 -26.77 -17.13
CA GLU A 70 -53.55 -25.65 -16.20
C GLU A 70 -52.38 -25.77 -15.22
N ALA A 71 -52.25 -26.93 -14.56
CA ALA A 71 -51.16 -27.22 -13.64
C ALA A 71 -49.79 -27.17 -14.34
N GLY A 72 -49.68 -27.67 -15.57
CA GLY A 72 -48.45 -27.58 -16.38
C GLY A 72 -48.06 -26.13 -16.74
N LEU A 73 -49.03 -25.26 -17.00
CA LEU A 73 -48.78 -23.82 -17.22
C LEU A 73 -48.34 -23.13 -15.93
N ALA A 74 -48.96 -23.46 -14.78
CA ALA A 74 -48.57 -22.96 -13.47
C ALA A 74 -47.14 -23.39 -13.10
N PHE A 75 -46.82 -24.69 -13.26
CA PHE A 75 -45.48 -25.24 -13.11
C PHE A 75 -44.43 -24.47 -13.92
N SER A 76 -44.72 -24.20 -15.20
CA SER A 76 -43.82 -23.47 -16.08
C SER A 76 -43.58 -22.03 -15.62
N ARG A 77 -44.62 -21.37 -15.07
CA ARG A 77 -44.51 -20.02 -14.51
C ARG A 77 -43.62 -20.02 -13.25
N PHE A 78 -43.86 -20.94 -12.33
CA PHE A 78 -43.06 -21.04 -11.10
C PHE A 78 -41.60 -21.43 -11.38
N SER A 79 -41.37 -22.37 -12.30
CA SER A 79 -40.02 -22.76 -12.74
C SER A 79 -39.23 -21.58 -13.31
N ARG A 80 -39.86 -20.72 -14.12
CA ARG A 80 -39.23 -19.48 -14.61
C ARG A 80 -38.90 -18.50 -13.49
N SER A 81 -39.75 -18.42 -12.47
CA SER A 81 -39.50 -17.58 -11.29
C SER A 81 -38.29 -18.09 -10.49
N VAL A 82 -38.15 -19.41 -10.32
CA VAL A 82 -36.97 -20.04 -9.70
C VAL A 82 -35.72 -19.69 -10.50
N GLN A 83 -35.71 -19.95 -11.81
CA GLN A 83 -34.57 -19.66 -12.67
C GLN A 83 -34.15 -18.18 -12.60
N ARG A 84 -35.12 -17.26 -12.63
CA ARG A 84 -34.86 -15.82 -12.50
C ARG A 84 -34.25 -15.47 -11.15
N SER A 85 -34.79 -16.02 -10.06
CA SER A 85 -34.32 -15.73 -8.70
C SER A 85 -32.89 -16.26 -8.49
N LEU A 86 -32.59 -17.47 -8.97
CA LEU A 86 -31.24 -18.04 -8.94
C LEU A 86 -30.25 -17.24 -9.79
N ALA A 87 -30.66 -16.80 -11.00
CA ALA A 87 -29.81 -15.99 -11.87
C ALA A 87 -29.49 -14.63 -11.23
N LEU A 88 -30.46 -13.98 -10.59
CA LEU A 88 -30.25 -12.73 -9.86
C LEU A 88 -29.33 -12.94 -8.65
N ARG A 89 -29.49 -14.05 -7.92
CA ARG A 89 -28.63 -14.41 -6.80
C ARG A 89 -27.18 -14.60 -7.24
N ALA A 90 -26.95 -15.35 -8.33
CA ALA A 90 -25.62 -15.57 -8.87
C ALA A 90 -24.93 -14.25 -9.23
N ARG A 91 -25.63 -13.36 -9.94
CA ARG A 91 -25.10 -12.03 -10.29
C ARG A 91 -24.79 -11.17 -9.08
N ALA A 92 -25.62 -11.23 -8.03
CA ALA A 92 -25.36 -10.49 -6.80
C ALA A 92 -24.12 -11.02 -6.06
N ALA A 93 -23.95 -12.34 -6.00
CA ALA A 93 -22.78 -12.98 -5.41
C ALA A 93 -21.50 -12.67 -6.21
N ASP A 94 -21.57 -12.70 -7.55
CA ASP A 94 -20.44 -12.38 -8.42
C ASP A 94 -19.94 -10.95 -8.20
N ARG A 95 -20.86 -9.99 -8.05
CA ARG A 95 -20.51 -8.59 -7.74
C ARG A 95 -19.77 -8.46 -6.42
N LEU A 96 -20.28 -9.07 -5.35
CA LEU A 96 -19.62 -9.07 -4.04
C LEU A 96 -18.21 -9.68 -4.11
N CYS A 97 -18.06 -10.80 -4.82
CA CYS A 97 -16.77 -11.43 -5.01
C CYS A 97 -15.81 -10.57 -5.84
N ALA A 98 -16.32 -9.85 -6.85
CA ALA A 98 -15.53 -8.95 -7.68
C ALA A 98 -14.97 -7.77 -6.86
N ASP A 99 -15.81 -7.16 -6.03
CA ASP A 99 -15.41 -6.04 -5.16
C ASP A 99 -14.33 -6.48 -4.17
N GLU A 100 -14.46 -7.66 -3.58
CA GLU A 100 -13.45 -8.23 -2.69
C GLU A 100 -12.12 -8.53 -3.41
N ARG A 101 -12.18 -9.05 -4.65
CA ARG A 101 -10.98 -9.27 -5.48
C ARG A 101 -10.29 -7.96 -5.81
N ILE A 102 -11.04 -6.91 -6.16
CA ILE A 102 -10.49 -5.57 -6.43
C ILE A 102 -9.83 -5.02 -5.18
N ALA A 103 -10.49 -5.11 -4.02
CA ALA A 103 -9.92 -4.65 -2.74
C ALA A 103 -8.67 -5.45 -2.33
N ALA A 104 -8.63 -6.76 -2.60
CA ALA A 104 -7.45 -7.58 -2.38
C ALA A 104 -6.29 -7.17 -3.32
N ALA A 105 -6.57 -6.96 -4.60
CA ALA A 105 -5.59 -6.51 -5.59
C ALA A 105 -5.04 -5.11 -5.23
N ALA A 106 -5.88 -4.19 -4.77
CA ALA A 106 -5.44 -2.87 -4.32
C ALA A 106 -4.52 -2.95 -3.10
N ARG A 107 -4.82 -3.83 -2.12
CA ARG A 107 -3.95 -4.08 -0.97
C ARG A 107 -2.61 -4.70 -1.36
N GLU A 108 -2.62 -5.62 -2.31
CA GLU A 108 -1.42 -6.21 -2.91
C GLU A 108 -0.57 -5.15 -3.59
N ALA A 109 -1.15 -4.35 -4.49
CA ALA A 109 -0.46 -3.28 -5.18
C ALA A 109 0.12 -2.24 -4.20
N GLY A 110 -0.64 -1.86 -3.17
CA GLY A 110 -0.15 -0.96 -2.13
C GLY A 110 1.03 -1.54 -1.33
N ARG A 111 1.05 -2.87 -1.12
CA ARG A 111 2.17 -3.57 -0.49
C ARG A 111 3.39 -3.59 -1.40
N GLN A 112 3.22 -3.98 -2.66
CA GLN A 112 4.29 -3.99 -3.66
C GLN A 112 4.90 -2.58 -3.83
N ALA A 113 4.08 -1.53 -3.81
CA ALA A 113 4.57 -0.15 -3.87
C ALA A 113 5.40 0.24 -2.63
N ARG A 114 5.02 -0.20 -1.42
CA ARG A 114 5.85 0.00 -0.21
C ARG A 114 7.15 -0.77 -0.30
N ARG A 115 7.10 -2.01 -0.77
CA ARG A 115 8.26 -2.88 -0.96
C ARG A 115 9.26 -2.28 -1.96
N ALA A 116 8.78 -1.79 -3.10
CA ALA A 116 9.60 -1.13 -4.11
C ALA A 116 10.29 0.12 -3.56
N ARG A 117 9.53 1.01 -2.87
CA ARG A 117 10.11 2.21 -2.23
C ARG A 117 11.15 1.86 -1.18
N GLN A 118 10.89 0.84 -0.37
CA GLN A 118 11.84 0.41 0.65
C GLN A 118 13.11 -0.18 0.01
N ARG A 119 12.99 -0.95 -1.08
CA ARG A 119 14.14 -1.45 -1.84
C ARG A 119 14.99 -0.30 -2.38
N GLU A 120 14.37 0.66 -3.05
CA GLU A 120 15.02 1.85 -3.60
C GLU A 120 15.75 2.62 -2.50
N GLU A 121 15.08 2.88 -1.37
CA GLU A 121 15.68 3.56 -0.23
C GLU A 121 16.87 2.77 0.34
N VAL A 122 16.71 1.48 0.59
CA VAL A 122 17.80 0.61 1.09
C VAL A 122 19.00 0.57 0.12
N GLU A 123 18.73 0.47 -1.18
CA GLU A 123 19.75 0.44 -2.23
C GLU A 123 20.54 1.75 -2.26
N GLU A 124 19.85 2.90 -2.29
CA GLU A 124 20.45 4.23 -2.29
C GLU A 124 21.37 4.42 -1.08
N ILE A 125 20.88 4.07 0.11
CA ILE A 125 21.62 4.22 1.37
C ILE A 125 22.88 3.36 1.39
N MET A 126 22.76 2.09 0.97
CA MET A 126 23.89 1.17 0.94
C MET A 126 24.92 1.59 -0.10
N ALA A 127 24.48 2.06 -1.27
CA ALA A 127 25.36 2.59 -2.31
C ALA A 127 26.13 3.83 -1.83
N SER A 128 25.46 4.78 -1.17
CA SER A 128 26.11 5.95 -0.56
C SER A 128 27.13 5.53 0.49
N MET A 129 26.77 4.64 1.41
CA MET A 129 27.70 4.17 2.45
C MET A 129 28.93 3.45 1.86
N ILE A 130 28.73 2.59 0.86
CA ILE A 130 29.82 1.90 0.15
C ILE A 130 30.70 2.93 -0.57
N GLY A 131 30.10 3.91 -1.24
CA GLY A 131 30.81 5.01 -1.90
C GLY A 131 31.66 5.85 -0.96
N ASP A 132 31.13 6.14 0.23
CA ASP A 132 31.76 6.98 1.23
C ASP A 132 32.91 6.25 1.96
N GLU A 133 32.65 5.03 2.45
CA GLU A 133 33.59 4.31 3.32
C GLU A 133 34.60 3.45 2.55
N VAL A 134 34.28 3.01 1.33
CA VAL A 134 35.15 2.09 0.57
C VAL A 134 35.94 2.84 -0.49
N ARG A 135 37.18 3.20 -0.14
CA ARG A 135 38.09 3.94 -1.03
C ARG A 135 38.68 3.13 -2.18
N ASP A 136 38.83 1.81 -2.04
CA ASP A 136 39.36 0.96 -3.11
C ASP A 136 38.30 0.75 -4.21
N PRO A 137 38.52 1.24 -5.45
CA PRO A 137 37.53 1.15 -6.53
C PRO A 137 37.19 -0.30 -6.92
N ARG A 138 38.14 -1.24 -6.79
CA ARG A 138 37.89 -2.65 -7.15
C ARG A 138 37.05 -3.35 -6.10
N ARG A 139 37.33 -3.11 -4.82
CA ARG A 139 36.50 -3.59 -3.70
C ARG A 139 35.10 -2.99 -3.76
N ARG A 140 35.00 -1.68 -4.04
CA ARG A 140 33.72 -0.97 -4.14
C ARG A 140 32.80 -1.62 -5.18
N ARG A 141 33.30 -1.81 -6.41
CA ARG A 141 32.53 -2.43 -7.48
C ARG A 141 32.03 -3.84 -7.14
N ARG A 142 32.87 -4.67 -6.50
CA ARG A 142 32.45 -6.01 -6.06
C ARG A 142 31.34 -5.95 -5.02
N LEU A 143 31.41 -5.00 -4.09
CA LEU A 143 30.39 -4.83 -3.06
C LEU A 143 29.07 -4.31 -3.65
N GLU A 144 29.12 -3.46 -4.67
CA GLU A 144 27.94 -3.00 -5.41
C GLU A 144 27.27 -4.18 -6.15
N GLU A 145 28.05 -5.02 -6.85
CA GLU A 145 27.56 -6.24 -7.50
C GLU A 145 26.97 -7.25 -6.48
N ASP A 146 27.64 -7.46 -5.34
CA ASP A 146 27.15 -8.33 -4.26
C ASP A 146 25.90 -7.77 -3.56
N LEU A 147 25.79 -6.44 -3.45
CA LEU A 147 24.62 -5.76 -2.89
C LEU A 147 23.40 -5.98 -3.79
N GLU A 148 23.53 -5.78 -5.10
CA GLU A 148 22.46 -5.99 -6.08
C GLU A 148 21.91 -7.41 -5.98
N MET A 149 22.78 -8.43 -6.03
CA MET A 149 22.40 -9.84 -5.91
C MET A 149 21.66 -10.15 -4.60
N ARG A 150 22.08 -9.54 -3.49
CA ARG A 150 21.43 -9.73 -2.17
C ARG A 150 20.09 -9.01 -2.08
N LEU A 151 19.97 -7.83 -2.67
CA LEU A 151 18.72 -7.09 -2.73
C LEU A 151 17.71 -7.87 -3.56
N ASP A 152 18.10 -8.41 -4.72
CA ASP A 152 17.23 -9.26 -5.54
C ASP A 152 16.77 -10.49 -4.75
N SER A 153 17.70 -11.22 -4.14
CA SER A 153 17.34 -12.39 -3.32
C SER A 153 16.41 -12.04 -2.14
N LEU A 154 16.58 -10.87 -1.50
CA LEU A 154 15.77 -10.45 -0.36
C LEU A 154 14.39 -9.95 -0.79
N TYR A 155 14.32 -9.21 -1.90
CA TYR A 155 13.11 -8.54 -2.38
C TYR A 155 12.29 -9.36 -3.38
N ASP A 156 12.83 -10.44 -3.97
CA ASP A 156 12.06 -11.36 -4.82
C ASP A 156 11.24 -12.37 -4.01
N ASP A 157 11.65 -12.70 -2.78
CA ASP A 157 10.88 -13.60 -1.93
C ASP A 157 9.65 -12.91 -1.33
N VAL A 158 8.51 -13.10 -1.99
CA VAL A 158 7.21 -12.54 -1.60
C VAL A 158 6.73 -13.06 -0.24
N ALA A 159 7.20 -14.24 0.21
CA ALA A 159 6.83 -14.76 1.52
C ALA A 159 7.53 -13.98 2.66
N VAL A 160 8.70 -13.41 2.39
CA VAL A 160 9.41 -12.57 3.33
C VAL A 160 8.84 -11.15 3.27
N ARG A 161 8.12 -10.75 4.32
CA ARG A 161 7.56 -9.39 4.46
C ARG A 161 8.63 -8.37 4.84
N VAL A 162 9.51 -8.05 3.90
CA VAL A 162 10.60 -7.09 4.11
C VAL A 162 10.05 -5.69 4.32
N GLU A 163 8.97 -5.33 3.63
CA GLU A 163 8.31 -4.02 3.68
C GLU A 163 7.71 -3.67 5.06
N ASP A 164 7.49 -4.68 5.91
CA ASP A 164 7.00 -4.50 7.28
C ASP A 164 8.15 -4.32 8.29
N ARG A 165 9.41 -4.53 7.86
CA ARG A 165 10.59 -4.38 8.72
C ARG A 165 11.04 -2.94 8.77
N ALA A 166 11.60 -2.53 9.91
CA ALA A 166 12.29 -1.26 10.01
C ALA A 166 13.51 -1.24 9.06
N ILE A 167 13.64 -0.18 8.28
CA ILE A 167 14.72 0.00 7.29
C ILE A 167 16.10 -0.20 7.94
N GLY A 168 16.33 0.37 9.12
CA GLY A 168 17.59 0.20 9.85
C GLY A 168 17.94 -1.26 10.18
N ALA A 169 16.95 -2.13 10.41
CA ALA A 169 17.19 -3.55 10.65
C ALA A 169 17.58 -4.28 9.35
N VAL A 170 16.98 -3.89 8.22
CA VAL A 170 17.33 -4.41 6.89
C VAL A 170 18.76 -4.01 6.53
N LEU A 171 19.09 -2.73 6.68
CA LEU A 171 20.44 -2.19 6.44
C LEU A 171 21.49 -2.87 7.31
N ALA A 172 21.23 -3.01 8.61
CA ALA A 172 22.16 -3.69 9.52
C ALA A 172 22.41 -5.14 9.11
N GLY A 173 21.36 -5.87 8.71
CA GLY A 173 21.48 -7.24 8.20
C GLY A 173 22.32 -7.33 6.93
N LEU A 174 22.08 -6.43 5.97
CA LEU A 174 22.84 -6.36 4.72
C LEU A 174 24.31 -5.99 4.97
N CYS A 175 24.59 -5.00 5.81
CA CYS A 175 25.94 -4.60 6.19
C CYS A 175 26.71 -5.74 6.85
N CYS A 176 26.08 -6.45 7.80
CA CYS A 176 26.69 -7.64 8.41
C CYS A 176 26.98 -8.72 7.37
N GLY A 177 26.03 -8.98 6.46
CA GLY A 177 26.18 -9.99 5.41
C GLY A 177 27.30 -9.68 4.42
N LEU A 178 27.50 -8.40 4.08
CA LEU A 178 28.55 -7.91 3.18
C LEU A 178 29.90 -7.70 3.88
N GLY A 179 29.98 -7.92 5.20
CA GLY A 179 31.20 -7.68 5.98
C GLY A 179 31.53 -6.19 6.15
N LEU A 180 30.53 -5.32 6.08
CA LEU A 180 30.62 -3.85 6.21
C LEU A 180 30.15 -3.34 7.58
N ALA A 181 30.14 -4.20 8.60
CA ALA A 181 29.61 -3.82 9.91
C ALA A 181 30.39 -2.68 10.60
N GLU A 182 31.70 -2.58 10.36
CA GLU A 182 32.53 -1.50 10.89
C GLU A 182 32.39 -0.21 10.09
N GLU A 183 32.37 -0.31 8.77
CA GLU A 183 32.04 0.78 7.84
C GLU A 183 30.67 1.37 8.18
N TRP A 184 29.65 0.53 8.39
CA TRP A 184 28.33 0.93 8.83
C TRP A 184 28.33 1.65 10.18
N ARG A 185 29.11 1.18 11.15
CA ARG A 185 29.26 1.87 12.45
C ARG A 185 29.90 3.25 12.30
N ARG A 186 30.94 3.38 11.46
CA ARG A 186 31.62 4.66 11.22
C ARG A 186 30.72 5.64 10.45
N TRP A 187 30.05 5.14 9.42
CA TRP A 187 29.15 5.90 8.57
C TRP A 187 27.90 6.34 9.34
N GLY A 188 27.32 5.46 10.16
CA GLY A 188 26.17 5.77 11.01
C GLY A 188 26.43 6.86 12.05
N VAL A 189 27.68 7.07 12.47
CA VAL A 189 28.09 8.16 13.38
C VAL A 189 28.25 9.49 12.63
N ARG A 190 28.49 9.47 11.31
CA ARG A 190 28.81 10.66 10.50
C ARG A 190 27.70 11.12 9.57
N SER A 191 26.91 10.19 9.01
CA SER A 191 26.11 10.40 7.80
C SER A 191 24.66 9.91 7.90
N TRP A 192 24.29 9.14 8.94
CA TRP A 192 22.93 8.62 9.11
C TRP A 192 22.13 9.39 10.17
N PRO A 193 20.94 9.94 9.87
CA PRO A 193 19.98 10.23 10.92
C PRO A 193 19.14 8.97 11.17
N ALA A 194 19.22 8.45 12.39
CA ALA A 194 18.34 7.41 12.91
C ALA A 194 16.87 7.89 13.11
N THR A 195 16.37 8.87 12.34
CA THR A 195 15.02 9.42 12.51
C THR A 195 14.18 9.27 11.24
N PRO A 196 13.01 8.60 11.32
CA PRO A 196 11.99 8.66 10.27
C PRO A 196 11.70 10.11 9.86
N ARG A 197 11.18 10.33 8.65
CA ARG A 197 10.66 11.65 8.24
C ARG A 197 9.78 12.19 9.37
N PRO A 198 10.11 13.36 9.92
CA PRO A 198 9.39 13.85 11.08
C PRO A 198 7.95 14.16 10.65
N PRO A 199 6.95 13.91 11.51
CA PRO A 199 5.59 14.35 11.23
C PRO A 199 5.58 15.87 11.05
N ARG A 200 4.65 16.37 10.23
CA ARG A 200 4.50 17.81 10.03
C ARG A 200 4.21 18.48 11.38
N PRO A 201 4.90 19.58 11.74
CA PRO A 201 4.61 20.31 12.97
C PRO A 201 3.13 20.66 13.06
N ALA A 202 2.51 20.37 14.21
CA ALA A 202 1.08 20.59 14.44
C ALA A 202 0.86 21.15 15.84
N GLY A 203 -0.11 22.05 15.98
CA GLY A 203 -0.38 22.77 17.23
C GLY A 203 -0.61 24.26 16.99
N ASP A 204 -0.50 25.04 18.06
CA ASP A 204 -0.49 26.50 17.95
C ASP A 204 0.78 27.03 17.26
N PRO A 205 0.75 28.27 16.74
CA PRO A 205 1.89 28.85 16.02
C PRO A 205 3.20 28.91 16.83
N GLU A 206 3.12 29.08 18.15
CA GLU A 206 4.30 29.14 19.03
C GLU A 206 4.97 27.77 19.16
N THR A 207 4.17 26.71 19.28
CA THR A 207 4.63 25.32 19.34
C THR A 207 5.28 24.90 18.03
N VAL A 208 4.67 25.27 16.89
CA VAL A 208 5.23 25.01 15.55
C VAL A 208 6.58 25.71 15.37
N GLU A 209 6.71 26.97 15.82
CA GLU A 209 7.97 27.71 15.68
C GLU A 209 9.06 27.19 16.65
N ALA A 210 8.69 26.78 17.87
CA ALA A 210 9.61 26.15 18.81
C ALA A 210 10.17 24.82 18.25
N GLU A 211 9.32 24.02 17.60
CA GLU A 211 9.73 22.79 16.94
C GLU A 211 10.65 23.07 15.75
N ARG A 212 10.30 24.03 14.88
CA ARG A 212 11.16 24.47 13.77
C ARG A 212 12.50 25.01 14.26
N ALA A 213 12.54 25.77 15.35
CA ALA A 213 13.78 26.24 15.96
C ALA A 213 14.64 25.06 16.47
N GLY A 214 14.03 24.02 17.02
CA GLY A 214 14.69 22.75 17.32
C GLY A 214 15.30 22.09 16.09
N ARG A 215 14.52 21.97 15.01
CA ARG A 215 14.98 21.38 13.74
C ARG A 215 16.09 22.20 13.08
N ARG A 216 16.03 23.54 13.10
CA ARG A 216 17.11 24.43 12.63
C ARG A 216 18.42 24.20 13.39
N ARG A 217 18.36 24.08 14.72
CA ARG A 217 19.55 23.77 15.53
C ARG A 217 20.16 22.41 15.16
N ALA A 218 19.33 21.40 14.91
CA ALA A 218 19.80 20.08 14.48
C ALA A 218 20.48 20.13 13.10
N VAL A 219 19.92 20.86 12.14
CA VAL A 219 20.54 21.07 10.81
C VAL A 219 21.84 21.86 10.93
N ALA A 220 21.87 22.94 11.72
CA ALA A 220 23.08 23.72 11.95
C ALA A 220 24.20 22.89 12.60
N ALA A 221 23.86 22.02 13.56
CA ALA A 221 24.81 21.07 14.15
C ALA A 221 25.31 20.02 13.13
N ALA A 222 24.46 19.61 12.18
CA ALA A 222 24.86 18.73 11.09
C ALA A 222 25.83 19.42 10.10
N MET A 223 25.52 20.65 9.69
CA MET A 223 26.38 21.47 8.84
C MET A 223 27.71 21.80 9.51
N GLY A 224 27.70 22.00 10.84
CA GLY A 224 28.93 22.16 11.62
C GLY A 224 29.90 20.99 11.50
N ARG A 225 29.40 19.76 11.22
CA ARG A 225 30.25 18.59 10.93
C ARG A 225 30.84 18.64 9.53
N ALA A 226 30.07 19.05 8.51
CA ALA A 226 30.59 19.25 7.15
C ALA A 226 31.66 20.36 7.12
N PHE A 227 31.53 21.36 7.99
CA PHE A 227 32.50 22.43 8.12
C PHE A 227 33.76 22.05 8.90
N ALA A 228 33.77 20.92 9.61
CA ALA A 228 34.87 20.54 10.50
C ALA A 228 36.19 20.24 9.74
N GLU A 229 36.10 19.93 8.45
CA GLU A 229 37.26 19.64 7.59
C GLU A 229 37.83 20.91 6.92
N ILE A 230 37.16 22.05 7.07
CA ILE A 230 37.59 23.33 6.47
C ILE A 230 38.57 24.02 7.42
N THR A 231 39.85 24.04 7.04
CA THR A 231 40.93 24.66 7.83
C THR A 231 41.05 26.17 7.60
N ASP A 232 40.50 26.68 6.50
CA ASP A 232 40.50 28.11 6.15
C ASP A 232 39.44 28.86 6.99
N THR A 233 39.93 29.64 7.96
CA THR A 233 39.08 30.31 8.96
C THR A 233 38.18 31.39 8.35
N PRO A 234 38.68 32.32 7.50
CA PRO A 234 37.82 33.24 6.75
C PRO A 234 36.73 32.55 5.93
N ARG A 235 37.06 31.47 5.22
CA ARG A 235 36.09 30.69 4.43
C ARG A 235 35.04 30.02 5.32
N LEU A 236 35.45 29.47 6.45
CA LEU A 236 34.56 28.87 7.45
C LEU A 236 33.56 29.89 8.02
N GLU A 237 34.02 31.10 8.34
CA GLU A 237 33.15 32.18 8.84
C GLU A 237 32.14 32.63 7.78
N ALA A 238 32.58 32.77 6.52
CA ALA A 238 31.70 33.09 5.41
C ALA A 238 30.61 32.02 5.20
N LEU A 239 30.96 30.74 5.27
CA LEU A 239 30.01 29.63 5.15
C LEU A 239 29.01 29.57 6.30
N ARG A 240 29.44 29.87 7.53
CA ARG A 240 28.54 29.99 8.69
C ARG A 240 27.55 31.13 8.52
N ALA A 241 27.99 32.27 7.99
CA ALA A 241 27.11 33.41 7.70
C ALA A 241 26.08 33.05 6.61
N LEU A 242 26.52 32.40 5.53
CA LEU A 242 25.61 31.94 4.46
C LEU A 242 24.61 30.90 4.97
N LEU A 243 25.04 29.94 5.79
CA LEU A 243 24.14 28.97 6.42
C LEU A 243 23.06 29.67 7.26
N ALA A 244 23.44 30.69 8.05
CA ALA A 244 22.49 31.45 8.85
C ALA A 244 21.42 32.15 7.98
N VAL A 245 21.80 32.66 6.81
CA VAL A 245 20.86 33.23 5.82
C VAL A 245 19.95 32.15 5.25
N ARG A 246 20.51 31.04 4.76
CA ARG A 246 19.75 29.92 4.16
C ARG A 246 18.71 29.35 5.14
N MET A 247 19.04 29.26 6.43
CA MET A 247 18.13 28.77 7.49
C MET A 247 16.84 29.60 7.66
N GLN A 248 16.80 30.83 7.13
CA GLN A 248 15.64 31.71 7.19
C GLN A 248 14.80 31.68 5.91
N GLU A 249 15.28 31.01 4.86
CA GLU A 249 14.60 31.02 3.57
C GLU A 249 13.32 30.17 3.57
N PRO A 250 12.27 30.61 2.87
CA PRO A 250 10.96 29.96 2.92
C PRO A 250 11.00 28.52 2.41
N GLU A 251 11.88 28.19 1.47
CA GLU A 251 12.09 26.83 1.00
C GLU A 251 12.70 25.91 2.06
N VAL A 252 13.66 26.41 2.85
CA VAL A 252 14.28 25.66 3.94
C VAL A 252 13.28 25.48 5.08
N VAL A 253 12.45 26.50 5.35
CA VAL A 253 11.33 26.38 6.29
C VAL A 253 10.33 25.31 5.85
N ALA A 254 10.02 25.23 4.55
CA ALA A 254 9.17 24.17 4.03
C ALA A 254 9.81 22.78 4.19
N TRP A 255 11.11 22.64 3.94
CA TRP A 255 11.81 21.37 4.14
C TRP A 255 11.88 20.97 5.62
N LEU A 256 12.07 21.94 6.53
CA LEU A 256 12.05 21.66 7.97
C LEU A 256 10.75 21.01 8.42
N ASP A 257 9.63 21.21 7.71
CA ASP A 257 8.35 20.60 8.03
C ASP A 257 8.19 19.17 7.48
N THR A 258 8.86 18.84 6.38
CA THR A 258 8.56 17.64 5.57
C THR A 258 9.74 16.67 5.41
N GLU A 259 10.96 17.13 5.60
CA GLU A 259 12.19 16.41 5.29
C GLU A 259 13.00 16.07 6.56
N THR A 260 13.91 15.10 6.42
CA THR A 260 14.84 14.76 7.49
C THR A 260 15.94 15.80 7.62
N THR A 261 16.56 15.88 8.80
CA THR A 261 17.72 16.77 9.05
C THR A 261 18.87 16.52 8.06
N ALA A 262 19.12 15.28 7.63
CA ALA A 262 20.18 14.98 6.68
C ALA A 262 19.86 15.46 5.26
N THR A 263 18.63 15.20 4.77
CA THR A 263 18.19 15.67 3.45
C THR A 263 18.28 17.21 3.35
N ILE A 264 17.91 17.91 4.43
CA ILE A 264 18.04 19.37 4.49
C ILE A 264 19.51 19.79 4.47
N ALA A 265 20.36 19.15 5.27
CA ALA A 265 21.79 19.46 5.33
C ALA A 265 22.48 19.24 3.97
N GLU A 266 22.19 18.13 3.28
CA GLU A 266 22.72 17.82 1.95
C GLU A 266 22.33 18.86 0.91
N ARG A 267 21.02 19.19 0.80
CA ARG A 267 20.54 20.22 -0.12
C ARG A 267 21.20 21.57 0.14
N ILE A 268 21.45 21.89 1.41
CA ILE A 268 22.13 23.14 1.79
C ILE A 268 23.61 23.10 1.45
N CYS A 269 24.32 21.99 1.68
CA CYS A 269 25.70 21.80 1.22
C CYS A 269 25.82 22.09 -0.28
N CYS A 270 24.96 21.46 -1.10
CA CYS A 270 24.92 21.70 -2.55
C CYS A 270 24.67 23.18 -2.88
N SER A 271 23.74 23.85 -2.17
CA SER A 271 23.46 25.28 -2.39
C SER A 271 24.60 26.22 -1.98
N LEU A 272 25.46 25.78 -1.05
CA LEU A 272 26.63 26.52 -0.60
C LEU A 272 27.88 26.24 -1.44
N GLY A 273 27.74 25.48 -2.54
CA GLY A 273 28.87 25.04 -3.36
C GLY A 273 29.80 24.06 -2.63
N LEU A 274 29.33 23.46 -1.54
CA LEU A 274 30.00 22.37 -0.85
C LEU A 274 29.46 21.09 -1.46
N GLY A 275 30.06 20.65 -2.57
CA GLY A 275 29.67 19.40 -3.21
C GLY A 275 29.75 18.26 -2.20
N THR A 276 28.68 17.48 -2.06
CA THR A 276 28.82 16.15 -1.49
C THR A 276 29.64 15.32 -2.50
N TYR A 277 30.87 14.96 -2.11
CA TYR A 277 31.66 13.92 -2.77
C TYR A 277 32.07 14.16 -4.25
N ARG A 278 32.57 15.36 -4.61
CA ARG A 278 33.54 15.53 -5.73
C ARG A 278 34.00 16.98 -5.84
N ASP A 279 35.22 17.25 -5.40
CA ASP A 279 36.12 18.14 -6.15
C ASP A 279 37.27 17.26 -6.63
N ILE A 280 37.25 16.91 -7.91
CA ILE A 280 38.46 16.50 -8.62
C ILE A 280 39.31 17.79 -8.66
N PRO A 281 40.56 17.81 -8.15
CA PRO A 281 41.38 19.00 -8.30
C PRO A 281 41.63 19.21 -9.79
N ASP A 282 41.30 20.42 -10.27
CA ASP A 282 41.71 20.93 -11.57
C ASP A 282 43.19 20.64 -11.78
N GLY A 283 43.48 19.75 -12.72
CA GLY A 283 44.80 19.62 -13.29
C GLY A 283 45.06 20.86 -14.13
N HIS A 284 45.83 21.79 -13.57
CA HIS A 284 46.53 22.81 -14.33
C HIS A 284 47.27 22.14 -15.50
N ASP A 285 46.82 22.44 -16.72
CA ASP A 285 47.62 22.25 -17.92
C ASP A 285 48.73 23.31 -17.92
N THR A 286 49.92 22.91 -17.47
CA THR A 286 51.17 23.51 -17.93
C THR A 286 51.81 22.51 -18.89
N GLY A 287 51.72 22.81 -20.18
CA GLY A 287 52.32 22.05 -21.28
C GLY A 287 51.90 22.61 -22.62
#